data_AF-A0A8T4HRR2-F1
#
_entry.id   AF-A0A8T4HRR2-F1
#
_cell.length_a   1.000
_cell.length_b   1.000
_cell.length_c   1.000
_cell.angle_alpha   90.00
_cell.angle_beta   90.00
_cell.angle_gamma   90.00
#
_symmetry.space_group_name_H-M   'P 1'
#
loop_
_entity.id
_entity.type
_entity.pdbx_description
1 polymer ?
#
loop_
_entity_poly.entity_id
_entity_poly.type
_entity_poly.pdbx_seq_one_letter_code
_entity_poly.pdbx_strand_id
1 'polypeptide(L)'
;MDPTAAMPVFTTLDAVTDLVAGRRSLYVRWSRGPSVDLQRASSMDDLTGVRMPGLSASPLDVEGWWGDRPTRVWVARRLYDYSHLPRVKDSRTRPWVLRGQEMGRGPDNEPLVRAVRPLGWIHHRVIAEADAVITRQPGRWGPIRRDGSAL
;
A
#
# COMPACT_ATOMS: atom_id res chain seq x y z
N MET A 1 -11.18 11.18 22.07
CA MET A 1 -9.96 11.54 21.32
C MET A 1 -10.00 10.81 20.00
N ASP A 2 -9.88 11.53 18.88
CA ASP A 2 -9.74 10.89 17.57
C ASP A 2 -8.39 10.15 17.54
N PRO A 3 -8.36 8.81 17.46
CA PRO A 3 -7.12 8.04 17.44
C PRO A 3 -6.24 8.34 16.21
N THR A 4 -6.74 9.14 15.25
CA THR A 4 -6.00 9.59 14.07
C THR A 4 -5.31 10.93 14.24
N ALA A 5 -5.60 11.68 15.31
CA ALA A 5 -5.14 13.06 15.50
C ALA A 5 -3.62 13.22 15.82
N ALA A 6 -2.90 12.13 16.09
CA ALA A 6 -1.44 12.17 16.27
C ALA A 6 -0.77 10.90 15.71
N MET A 7 -1.18 10.45 14.53
CA MET A 7 -0.47 9.35 13.88
C MET A 7 0.94 9.78 13.49
N PRO A 8 1.98 8.96 13.78
CA PRO A 8 3.32 9.27 13.36
C PRO A 8 3.42 9.34 11.84
N VAL A 9 4.38 10.10 11.34
CA VAL A 9 4.68 10.20 9.92
C VAL A 9 6.04 9.54 9.68
N PHE A 10 6.07 8.48 8.90
CA PHE A 10 7.31 7.87 8.43
C PHE A 10 7.93 8.78 7.37
N THR A 11 9.12 9.30 7.65
CA THR A 11 9.82 10.25 6.78
C THR A 11 10.99 9.65 6.02
N THR A 12 11.34 8.39 6.25
CA THR A 12 12.39 7.67 5.50
C THR A 12 11.88 6.29 5.09
N LEU A 13 12.41 5.75 3.99
CA LEU A 13 12.11 4.38 3.58
C LEU A 13 12.67 3.36 4.58
N ASP A 14 13.78 3.67 5.27
CA ASP A 14 14.31 2.81 6.33
C ASP A 14 13.34 2.68 7.50
N ALA A 15 12.70 3.77 7.95
CA ALA A 15 11.74 3.68 9.05
C ALA A 15 10.54 2.78 8.72
N VAL A 16 10.08 2.76 7.47
CA VAL A 16 9.05 1.82 7.01
C VAL A 16 9.61 0.40 6.89
N THR A 17 10.85 0.26 6.43
CA THR A 17 11.55 -1.04 6.32
C THR A 17 11.73 -1.70 7.68
N ASP A 18 12.16 -0.95 8.70
CA ASP A 18 12.33 -1.42 10.07
C ASP A 18 11.00 -1.87 10.68
N LEU A 19 9.93 -1.11 10.42
CA LEU A 19 8.58 -1.49 10.83
C LEU A 19 8.15 -2.84 10.24
N VAL A 20 8.46 -3.07 8.95
CA VAL A 20 8.15 -4.31 8.23
C VAL A 20 9.00 -5.49 8.70
N ALA A 21 10.28 -5.25 8.99
CA ALA A 21 11.18 -6.29 9.50
C ALA A 21 10.71 -6.81 10.87
N GLY A 22 10.25 -5.92 11.76
CA GLY A 22 9.88 -6.26 13.13
C GLY A 22 8.42 -6.69 13.36
N ARG A 23 7.56 -6.69 12.34
CA ARG A 23 6.12 -6.97 12.51
C ARG A 23 5.56 -7.81 11.35
N ARG A 24 4.31 -8.25 11.54
CA ARG A 24 3.52 -9.02 10.57
C ARG A 24 2.10 -8.47 10.48
N SER A 25 1.40 -8.88 9.44
CA SER A 25 0.06 -8.44 9.07
C SER A 25 0.01 -6.93 8.80
N LEU A 26 1.06 -6.42 8.15
CA LEU A 26 1.16 -5.02 7.76
C LEU A 26 0.69 -4.81 6.33
N TYR A 27 0.00 -3.70 6.11
CA TYR A 27 -0.48 -3.29 4.80
C TYR A 27 -0.23 -1.79 4.62
N VAL A 28 -0.11 -1.36 3.37
CA VAL A 28 -0.18 0.04 2.98
C VAL A 28 -1.50 0.28 2.27
N ARG A 29 -2.21 1.33 2.67
CA ARG A 29 -3.41 1.79 2.01
C ARG A 29 -3.21 3.19 1.46
N TRP A 30 -3.70 3.39 0.25
CA TRP A 30 -3.74 4.68 -0.42
C TRP A 30 -5.18 5.19 -0.38
N SER A 31 -5.42 6.26 0.38
CA SER A 31 -6.76 6.84 0.50
C SER A 31 -6.69 8.27 1.04
N ARG A 32 -7.86 8.88 1.30
CA ARG A 32 -7.96 10.16 2.02
C ARG A 32 -7.60 10.04 3.51
N GLY A 33 -7.45 8.82 4.02
CA GLY A 33 -6.93 8.54 5.35
C GLY A 33 -7.83 7.71 6.25
N PRO A 34 -7.29 7.32 7.40
CA PRO A 34 -7.97 6.44 8.34
C PRO A 34 -9.28 7.03 8.89
N SER A 35 -9.36 8.34 9.11
CA SER A 35 -10.57 8.98 9.64
C SER A 35 -11.78 8.80 8.71
N VAL A 36 -11.55 8.81 7.39
CA VAL A 36 -12.60 8.55 6.38
C VAL A 36 -12.84 7.06 6.23
N ASP A 37 -11.78 6.26 6.14
CA ASP A 37 -11.88 4.84 5.83
C ASP A 37 -12.50 4.03 6.97
N LEU A 38 -12.19 4.37 8.23
CA LEU A 38 -12.69 3.63 9.39
C LEU A 38 -14.17 3.90 9.68
N GLN A 39 -14.72 5.02 9.21
CA GLN A 39 -16.17 5.27 9.28
C GLN A 39 -16.98 4.30 8.42
N ARG A 40 -16.42 3.88 7.28
CA ARG A 40 -17.08 2.95 6.34
C ARG A 40 -16.66 1.51 6.55
N ALA A 41 -15.39 1.30 6.95
CA ALA A 41 -14.73 0.01 7.12
C ALA A 41 -14.84 -0.92 5.88
N SER A 42 -15.02 -0.35 4.68
CA SER A 42 -15.15 -1.06 3.41
C SER A 42 -14.65 -0.21 2.25
N SER A 43 -13.97 -0.83 1.29
CA SER A 43 -13.77 -0.27 -0.05
C SER A 43 -14.98 -0.55 -0.95
N MET A 44 -15.05 0.17 -2.06
CA MET A 44 -15.98 -0.09 -3.16
C MET A 44 -15.18 -0.71 -4.31
N ASP A 45 -15.76 -1.67 -5.02
CA ASP A 45 -15.28 -2.03 -6.35
C ASP A 45 -15.67 -0.91 -7.32
N ASP A 46 -14.69 -0.33 -8.00
CA ASP A 46 -14.92 0.80 -8.91
C ASP A 46 -15.68 0.38 -10.18
N LEU A 47 -15.59 -0.88 -10.59
CA LEU A 47 -16.28 -1.37 -11.79
C LEU A 47 -17.78 -1.58 -11.54
N THR A 48 -18.13 -2.25 -10.44
CA THR A 48 -19.53 -2.64 -10.15
C THR A 48 -20.22 -1.77 -9.11
N GLY A 49 -19.47 -0.95 -8.36
CA GLY A 49 -20.00 -0.21 -7.22
C GLY A 49 -20.40 -1.10 -6.04
N VAL A 50 -19.98 -2.37 -6.00
CA VAL A 50 -20.26 -3.27 -4.89
C VAL A 50 -19.38 -2.94 -3.69
N ARG A 51 -19.95 -2.98 -2.48
CA ARG A 51 -19.19 -2.88 -1.22
C ARG A 51 -18.38 -4.14 -1.00
N MET A 52 -17.07 -3.98 -0.87
CA MET A 52 -16.16 -5.07 -0.57
C MET A 52 -16.13 -5.38 0.94
N PRO A 53 -15.88 -6.64 1.34
CA PRO A 53 -15.89 -7.05 2.75
C PRO A 53 -14.73 -6.51 3.60
N GLY A 54 -13.95 -5.53 3.13
CA GLY A 54 -12.87 -4.89 3.88
C GLY A 54 -12.26 -3.70 3.14
N LEU A 55 -11.22 -3.10 3.72
CA LEU A 55 -10.42 -2.06 3.08
C LEU A 55 -9.42 -2.71 2.12
N SER A 56 -9.51 -2.37 0.84
CA SER A 56 -8.49 -2.72 -0.17
C SER A 56 -7.14 -2.09 0.21
N ALA A 57 -6.09 -2.90 0.30
CA ALA A 57 -4.75 -2.47 0.69
C ALA A 57 -3.68 -3.39 0.08
N SER A 58 -2.44 -2.91 -0.02
CA SER A 58 -1.31 -3.71 -0.50
C SER A 58 -0.55 -4.33 0.67
N PRO A 59 -0.17 -5.63 0.61
CA PRO A 59 0.57 -6.26 1.68
C PRO A 59 2.00 -5.70 1.76
N LEU A 60 2.47 -5.45 2.98
CA LEU A 60 3.86 -5.03 3.25
C LEU A 60 4.71 -6.18 3.78
N ASP A 61 4.11 -7.22 4.36
CA ASP A 61 4.81 -8.42 4.81
C ASP A 61 5.66 -9.00 3.67
N VAL A 62 6.90 -9.38 3.99
CA VAL A 62 7.83 -9.98 3.04
C VAL A 62 7.47 -11.44 2.84
N GLU A 63 7.28 -11.85 1.59
CA GLU A 63 6.94 -13.22 1.24
C GLU A 63 8.14 -14.17 1.35
N GLY A 64 7.91 -15.43 1.71
CA GLY A 64 8.99 -16.41 1.92
C GLY A 64 9.86 -16.66 0.68
N TRP A 65 9.26 -16.60 -0.52
CA TRP A 65 10.01 -16.72 -1.78
C TRP A 65 10.95 -15.55 -2.04
N TRP A 66 10.86 -14.43 -1.29
CA TRP A 66 11.80 -13.32 -1.38
C TRP A 66 13.19 -13.71 -0.86
N GLY A 67 13.29 -14.72 0.02
CA GLY A 67 14.55 -15.20 0.58
C GLY A 67 15.38 -14.07 1.21
N ASP A 68 16.69 -14.09 0.97
CA ASP A 68 17.65 -13.15 1.58
C ASP A 68 17.76 -11.80 0.86
N ARG A 69 16.84 -11.48 -0.06
CA ARG A 69 16.85 -10.19 -0.77
C ARG A 69 16.50 -9.04 0.18
N PRO A 70 17.02 -7.81 -0.07
CA PRO A 70 16.81 -6.70 0.85
C PRO A 70 15.32 -6.36 1.07
N THR A 71 14.89 -6.29 2.33
CA THR A 71 13.54 -5.83 2.70
C THR A 71 13.25 -4.41 2.20
N ARG A 72 14.27 -3.56 2.17
CA ARG A 72 14.15 -2.18 1.62
C ARG A 72 13.66 -2.18 0.18
N VAL A 73 14.12 -3.10 -0.66
CA VAL A 73 13.69 -3.23 -2.07
C VAL A 73 12.23 -3.73 -2.14
N TRP A 74 11.85 -4.67 -1.27
CA TRP A 74 10.46 -5.14 -1.16
C TRP A 74 9.51 -4.00 -0.80
N VAL A 75 9.82 -3.24 0.25
CA VAL A 75 8.98 -2.11 0.70
C VAL A 75 8.93 -1.03 -0.37
N ALA A 76 10.06 -0.68 -0.98
CA ALA A 76 10.10 0.26 -2.10
C ALA A 76 9.15 -0.17 -3.22
N ARG A 77 9.16 -1.46 -3.60
CA ARG A 77 8.31 -2.01 -4.67
C ARG A 77 6.83 -1.82 -4.35
N ARG A 78 6.42 -2.17 -3.12
CA ARG A 78 5.01 -2.03 -2.69
C ARG A 78 4.52 -0.59 -2.68
N LEU A 79 5.39 0.37 -2.34
CA LEU A 79 5.06 1.79 -2.40
C LEU A 79 5.05 2.32 -3.84
N TYR A 80 6.01 1.91 -4.65
CA TYR A 80 6.15 2.33 -6.05
C TYR A 80 4.94 1.91 -6.89
N ASP A 81 4.49 0.66 -6.78
CA ASP A 81 3.41 0.06 -7.59
C ASP A 81 2.12 0.90 -7.59
N TYR A 82 1.83 1.57 -6.46
CA TYR A 82 0.61 2.35 -6.25
C TYR A 82 0.84 3.86 -6.12
N SER A 83 2.07 4.33 -6.32
CA SER A 83 2.43 5.75 -6.26
C SER A 83 1.71 6.65 -7.27
N HIS A 84 1.11 6.04 -8.29
CA HIS A 84 0.32 6.72 -9.32
C HIS A 84 -1.10 7.07 -8.87
N LEU A 85 -1.63 6.45 -7.80
CA LEU A 85 -3.02 6.63 -7.35
C LEU A 85 -3.42 8.09 -7.06
N PRO A 86 -2.58 8.95 -6.47
CA PRO A 86 -2.93 10.36 -6.29
C PRO A 86 -3.19 11.11 -7.60
N ARG A 87 -2.59 10.66 -8.71
CA ARG A 87 -2.78 11.28 -10.04
C ARG A 87 -4.02 10.77 -10.76
N VAL A 88 -4.39 9.50 -10.54
CA VAL A 88 -5.46 8.84 -11.32
C VAL A 88 -6.79 8.68 -10.57
N LYS A 89 -6.80 8.76 -9.23
CA LYS A 89 -8.02 8.62 -8.42
C LYS A 89 -8.44 9.94 -7.74
N ASP A 90 -7.61 10.48 -6.85
CA ASP A 90 -7.88 11.72 -6.09
C ASP A 90 -6.55 12.28 -5.59
N SER A 91 -6.26 13.57 -5.83
CA SER A 91 -5.01 14.23 -5.44
C SER A 91 -4.76 14.28 -3.92
N ARG A 92 -5.81 14.06 -3.11
CA ARG A 92 -5.72 13.94 -1.65
C ARG A 92 -5.39 12.53 -1.18
N THR A 93 -5.33 11.56 -2.10
CA THR A 93 -4.92 10.18 -1.79
C THR A 93 -3.48 10.18 -1.32
N ARG A 94 -3.23 9.59 -0.16
CA ARG A 94 -1.89 9.46 0.41
C ARG A 94 -1.70 8.10 1.08
N PRO A 95 -0.48 7.57 1.09
CA PRO A 95 -0.20 6.28 1.68
C PRO A 95 -0.13 6.36 3.20
N TRP A 96 -0.71 5.38 3.87
CA TRP A 96 -0.58 5.14 5.30
C TRP A 96 -0.47 3.65 5.61
N VAL A 97 0.27 3.33 6.66
CA VAL A 97 0.48 1.96 7.13
C VAL A 97 -0.61 1.59 8.11
N LEU A 98 -1.12 0.37 7.98
CA LEU A 98 -2.04 -0.27 8.92
C LEU A 98 -1.59 -1.67 9.27
N ARG A 99 -2.09 -2.15 10.41
CA ARG A 99 -2.15 -3.56 10.74
C ARG A 99 -3.60 -4.02 10.66
N GLY A 100 -3.85 -5.26 10.25
CA GLY A 100 -5.20 -5.83 10.27
C GLY A 100 -5.21 -7.31 9.96
N GLN A 101 -6.37 -7.81 9.59
CA GLN A 101 -6.58 -9.20 9.17
C GLN A 101 -7.16 -9.22 7.76
N GLU A 102 -6.54 -9.99 6.88
CA GLU A 102 -7.08 -10.25 5.56
C GLU A 102 -8.32 -11.15 5.66
N MET A 103 -9.40 -10.74 5.01
CA MET A 103 -10.66 -11.49 4.98
C MET A 103 -11.08 -11.95 3.59
N GLY A 104 -10.31 -11.61 2.58
CA GLY A 104 -10.55 -11.97 1.19
C GLY A 104 -9.67 -11.17 0.25
N ARG A 105 -9.97 -11.31 -1.03
CA ARG A 105 -9.26 -10.64 -2.12
C ARG A 105 -10.24 -9.80 -2.94
N GLY A 106 -9.79 -8.61 -3.33
CA GLY A 106 -10.50 -7.75 -4.27
C GLY A 106 -10.30 -8.22 -5.72
N PRO A 107 -10.90 -7.51 -6.69
CA PRO A 107 -10.87 -7.87 -8.11
C PRO A 107 -9.46 -7.85 -8.71
N ASP A 108 -8.55 -7.05 -8.15
CA ASP A 108 -7.13 -7.00 -8.55
C ASP A 108 -6.25 -7.96 -7.73
N ASN A 109 -6.89 -8.91 -7.03
CA ASN A 109 -6.27 -9.85 -6.09
C ASN A 109 -5.57 -9.18 -4.89
N GLU A 110 -5.96 -7.95 -4.56
CA GLU A 110 -5.40 -7.25 -3.41
C GLU A 110 -6.12 -7.65 -2.10
N PRO A 111 -5.41 -7.73 -0.97
CA PRO A 111 -6.03 -8.01 0.32
C PRO A 111 -7.17 -7.05 0.68
N LEU A 112 -8.28 -7.62 1.15
CA LEU A 112 -9.37 -6.89 1.80
C LEU A 112 -9.22 -7.02 3.31
N VAL A 113 -8.86 -5.92 3.98
CA VAL A 113 -8.41 -5.92 5.37
C VAL A 113 -9.50 -5.43 6.32
N ARG A 114 -9.69 -6.16 7.43
CA ARG A 114 -10.56 -5.83 8.57
C ARG A 114 -9.75 -5.71 9.86
N ALA A 115 -10.44 -5.37 10.97
CA ALA A 115 -9.83 -5.14 12.28
C ALA A 115 -8.64 -4.16 12.20
N VAL A 116 -8.83 -3.09 11.44
CA VAL A 116 -7.78 -2.17 11.00
C VAL A 116 -7.31 -1.31 12.16
N ARG A 117 -6.01 -1.37 12.44
CA ARG A 117 -5.30 -0.45 13.34
C ARG A 117 -4.37 0.43 12.51
N PRO A 118 -4.65 1.73 12.38
CA PRO A 118 -3.73 2.67 11.73
C PRO A 118 -2.41 2.77 12.52
N LEU A 119 -1.28 2.78 11.80
CA LEU A 119 0.05 2.85 12.41
C LEU A 119 0.80 4.14 12.10
N GLY A 120 0.63 4.72 10.91
CA GLY A 120 1.24 6.00 10.57
C GLY A 120 1.05 6.40 9.12
N TRP A 121 1.21 7.68 8.84
CA TRP A 121 1.28 8.20 7.48
C TRP A 121 2.65 7.95 6.87
N ILE A 122 2.73 7.85 5.55
CA ILE A 122 4.01 7.84 4.82
C ILE A 122 4.19 9.20 4.13
N HIS A 123 5.31 9.85 4.41
CA HIS A 123 5.63 11.14 3.80
C HIS A 123 5.96 10.99 2.32
N HIS A 124 5.67 12.01 1.50
CA HIS A 124 5.91 11.96 0.05
C HIS A 124 7.39 11.70 -0.31
N ARG A 125 8.31 12.18 0.53
CA ARG A 125 9.75 11.92 0.36
C ARG A 125 10.11 10.42 0.36
N VAL A 126 9.37 9.60 1.11
CA VAL A 126 9.58 8.15 1.14
C VAL A 126 9.19 7.52 -0.19
N ILE A 127 8.21 8.11 -0.89
CA ILE A 127 7.81 7.68 -2.23
C ILE A 127 8.91 8.01 -3.24
N ALA A 128 9.57 9.16 -3.12
CA ALA A 128 10.74 9.49 -3.92
C ALA A 128 11.94 8.56 -3.64
N GLU A 129 12.17 8.18 -2.37
CA GLU A 129 13.18 7.17 -2.02
C GLU A 129 12.86 5.79 -2.62
N ALA A 130 11.59 5.38 -2.58
CA ALA A 130 11.12 4.13 -3.18
C ALA A 130 11.30 4.11 -4.69
N ASP A 131 10.93 5.21 -5.37
CA ASP A 131 11.14 5.40 -6.82
C ASP A 131 12.61 5.24 -7.20
N ALA A 132 13.52 5.91 -6.47
CA ALA A 132 14.96 5.80 -6.71
C ALA A 132 15.50 4.37 -6.49
N VAL A 133 14.95 3.62 -5.52
CA VAL A 133 15.33 2.22 -5.29
C VAL A 133 14.86 1.31 -6.43
N ILE A 134 13.63 1.50 -6.92
CA ILE A 134 13.04 0.66 -7.97
C ILE A 134 13.63 0.94 -9.34
N THR A 135 13.81 2.20 -9.71
CA THR A 135 14.37 2.58 -11.02
C THR A 135 15.83 2.17 -11.22
N ARG A 136 16.56 1.90 -10.12
CA ARG A 136 17.92 1.35 -10.15
C ARG A 136 17.98 -0.18 -10.23
N GLN A 137 16.86 -0.87 -10.15
CA GLN A 137 16.87 -2.34 -10.25
C GLN A 137 17.21 -2.76 -11.69
N PRO A 138 18.10 -3.76 -11.87
CA PRO A 138 18.60 -4.16 -13.19
C PRO A 138 17.59 -5.00 -13.99
N GLY A 139 16.50 -5.44 -13.37
CA GLY A 139 15.49 -6.29 -14.01
C GLY A 139 14.61 -5.53 -15.01
N ARG A 140 14.12 -6.23 -16.04
CA ARG A 140 13.08 -5.67 -16.91
C ARG A 140 11.80 -5.48 -16.09
N TRP A 141 11.36 -4.24 -15.95
CA TRP A 141 10.14 -3.85 -15.25
C TRP A 141 9.24 -3.07 -16.20
N GLY A 142 7.95 -3.40 -16.20
CA GLY A 142 6.95 -2.75 -17.04
C GLY A 142 5.61 -3.46 -16.88
N PRO A 143 4.50 -2.85 -17.32
CA PRO A 143 3.23 -3.54 -17.33
C PRO A 143 3.38 -4.87 -18.07
N ILE A 144 2.78 -5.95 -17.54
CA ILE A 144 2.32 -7.04 -18.40
C ILE A 144 1.46 -6.32 -19.43
N ARG A 145 1.94 -6.18 -20.66
CA ARG A 145 1.25 -5.52 -21.75
C ARG A 145 -0.23 -5.89 -21.73
N ARG A 146 -1.06 -4.94 -21.31
CA ARG A 146 -2.53 -4.94 -21.46
C ARG A 146 -2.94 -3.78 -22.37
N ASP A 147 -2.04 -3.37 -23.25
CA ASP A 147 -2.46 -2.70 -24.47
C ASP A 147 -3.16 -3.77 -25.31
N GLY A 148 -4.47 -3.62 -25.53
CA GLY A 148 -5.25 -4.44 -26.44
C GLY A 148 -4.82 -4.26 -27.91
N SER A 149 -3.52 -4.19 -28.18
CA SER A 149 -2.91 -4.20 -29.50
C SER A 149 -2.85 -5.65 -29.95
N ALA A 150 -3.99 -6.16 -30.44
CA ALA A 150 -3.98 -7.25 -31.38
C ALA A 150 -3.74 -6.66 -32.78
N LEU A 151 -2.56 -6.98 -33.35
CA LEU A 151 -2.08 -6.68 -34.71
C LEU A 151 -1.90 -5.19 -35.07
#